data_AF-A0A9W9ZR43-F1
#
_entry.id   AF-A0A9W9ZR43-F1
#
_cell.length_a   1.000
_cell.length_b   1.000
_cell.length_c   1.000
_cell.angle_alpha   90.00
_cell.angle_beta   90.00
_cell.angle_gamma   90.00
#
_symmetry.space_group_name_H-M   'P 1'
#
loop_
_entity.id
_entity.type
_entity.pdbx_description
1 polymer ?
#
loop_
_entity_poly.entity_id
_entity_poly.type
_entity_poly.pdbx_seq_one_letter_code
_entity_poly.pdbx_strand_id
1 'polypeptide(L)'
;MVHETVERHLFLFNNVLLIGMASENLITGKKTYKLKDSVPLAQAWITTPNAYYNNPPDTMFILGTPTQIYKFLAPSERDKEKWENKLKNILRRKNKHLLR
;
A
#
# COMPACT_ATOMS: atom_id res chain seq x y z
N MET A 1 7.78 20.07 -11.11
CA MET A 1 8.38 19.30 -9.99
C MET A 1 8.26 17.83 -10.30
N VAL A 2 9.38 17.17 -10.61
CA VAL A 2 9.43 15.70 -10.75
C VAL A 2 9.15 15.12 -9.36
N HIS A 3 8.07 14.36 -9.21
CA HIS A 3 7.84 13.65 -7.96
C HIS A 3 8.84 12.50 -7.92
N GLU A 4 9.85 12.59 -7.05
CA GLU A 4 10.76 11.47 -6.82
C GLU A 4 9.94 10.27 -6.34
N THR A 5 9.96 9.20 -7.14
CA THR A 5 9.40 7.92 -6.74
C THR A 5 10.43 7.21 -5.87
N VAL A 6 10.02 6.81 -4.66
CA VAL A 6 10.92 6.10 -3.75
C VAL A 6 10.48 4.65 -3.66
N GLU A 7 11.41 3.73 -3.88
CA GLU A 7 11.14 2.31 -3.80
C GLU A 7 10.71 1.92 -2.37
N ARG A 8 9.62 1.15 -2.29
CA ARG A 8 9.05 0.63 -1.05
C ARG A 8 8.66 -0.83 -1.24
N HIS A 9 8.89 -1.62 -0.20
CA HIS A 9 8.46 -3.00 -0.12
C HIS A 9 7.23 -3.07 0.78
N LEU A 10 6.15 -3.66 0.27
CA LEU A 10 4.87 -3.75 0.96
C LEU A 10 4.63 -5.15 1.49
N PHE A 11 4.33 -5.27 2.78
CA PHE A 11 4.02 -6.54 3.45
C PHE A 11 2.60 -6.49 3.98
N LEU A 12 1.71 -7.29 3.39
CA LEU A 12 0.28 -7.27 3.70
C LEU A 12 -0.09 -8.41 4.65
N PHE A 13 -0.55 -8.06 5.84
CA PHE A 13 -1.16 -8.97 6.80
C PHE A 13 -2.68 -8.79 6.82
N ASN A 14 -3.37 -9.66 7.57
CA ASN A 14 -4.82 -9.61 7.71
C ASN A 14 -5.32 -8.32 8.38
N ASN A 15 -4.50 -7.66 9.20
CA ASN A 15 -4.90 -6.48 9.97
C ASN A 15 -4.08 -5.22 9.72
N VAL A 16 -2.89 -5.32 9.13
CA VAL A 16 -1.95 -4.22 8.93
C VAL A 16 -1.23 -4.36 7.59
N LEU A 17 -0.93 -3.23 6.94
CA LEU A 17 0.00 -3.14 5.82
C LEU A 17 1.30 -2.50 6.33
N LEU A 18 2.43 -3.21 6.25
CA LEU A 18 3.74 -2.67 6.58
C LEU A 18 4.41 -2.12 5.32
N ILE A 19 5.01 -0.94 5.45
CA ILE A 19 5.75 -0.28 4.39
C ILE A 19 7.22 -0.28 4.80
N GLY A 20 8.03 -1.05 4.09
CA GLY A 20 9.46 -1.18 4.30
C GLY A 20 10.29 -0.50 3.23
N MET A 21 11.54 -0.21 3.55
CA MET A 21 12.58 0.20 2.61
C MET A 21 13.69 -0.85 2.64
N ALA A 22 14.15 -1.30 1.48
CA ALA A 22 15.26 -2.24 1.42
C ALA A 22 16.48 -1.64 2.14
N SER A 23 17.09 -2.46 2.98
CA SER A 23 18.32 -2.18 3.70
C SER A 23 19.20 -3.40 3.50
N GLU A 24 19.99 -3.41 2.44
CA GLU A 24 20.90 -4.51 2.20
C GLU A 24 22.11 -4.38 3.11
N ASN A 25 22.37 -5.44 3.87
CA ASN A 25 23.64 -5.57 4.57
C ASN A 25 24.64 -6.17 3.58
N LEU A 26 25.43 -5.31 2.93
CA LEU A 26 26.41 -5.69 1.91
C LEU A 26 27.48 -6.66 2.43
N ILE A 27 27.72 -6.71 3.74
CA ILE A 27 28.71 -7.57 4.38
C ILE A 27 28.19 -9.00 4.52
N THR A 28 26.90 -9.17 4.83
CA THR A 28 26.29 -10.49 5.09
C THR A 28 25.45 -11.03 3.94
N GLY A 29 25.17 -10.21 2.92
CA GLY A 29 24.25 -10.54 1.83
C GLY A 29 22.78 -10.69 2.27
N LYS A 30 22.47 -10.46 3.55
CA LYS A 30 21.11 -10.60 4.07
C LYS A 30 20.27 -9.41 3.63
N LYS A 31 19.19 -9.70 2.91
CA LYS A 31 18.16 -8.71 2.58
C LYS A 31 17.36 -8.39 3.84
N THR A 32 17.52 -7.18 4.36
CA THR A 32 16.73 -6.67 5.48
C THR A 32 15.87 -5.50 5.02
N TYR A 33 14.84 -5.17 5.81
CA TYR A 33 13.92 -4.08 5.50
C TYR A 33 13.78 -3.17 6.70
N LYS A 34 14.07 -1.88 6.52
CA LYS A 34 13.78 -0.87 7.54
C LYS A 34 12.30 -0.51 7.45
N LEU A 35 11.56 -0.71 8.54
CA LEU A 35 10.16 -0.29 8.62
C LEU A 35 10.10 1.24 8.49
N LYS A 36 9.26 1.71 7.58
CA LYS A 36 8.98 3.14 7.35
C LYS A 36 7.63 3.53 7.91
N ASP A 37 6.64 2.65 7.75
CA ASP A 37 5.31 2.90 8.26
C ASP A 37 4.54 1.58 8.46
N SER A 38 3.49 1.64 9.27
CA SER A 38 2.53 0.58 9.51
C SER A 38 1.13 1.15 9.43
N VAL A 39 0.31 0.62 8.52
CA VAL A 39 -1.04 1.12 8.24
C VAL A 39 -2.08 0.13 8.80
N PRO A 40 -2.75 0.43 9.92
CA PRO A 40 -3.83 -0.40 10.43
C PRO A 40 -5.01 -0.43 9.44
N LEU A 41 -5.40 -1.62 9.01
CA LEU A 41 -6.47 -1.80 8.02
C LEU A 41 -7.88 -1.71 8.62
N ALA A 42 -8.02 -1.36 9.90
CA ALA A 42 -9.33 -1.31 10.57
C ALA A 42 -10.20 -0.15 10.08
N GLN A 43 -9.59 0.99 9.75
CA GLN A 43 -10.27 2.20 9.27
C GLN A 43 -9.75 2.63 7.90
N ALA A 44 -9.10 1.73 7.18
CA ALA A 44 -8.54 2.04 5.87
C ALA A 44 -9.57 1.80 4.75
N TRP A 45 -9.46 2.54 3.66
CA TRP A 45 -10.27 2.36 2.46
C TRP A 45 -9.40 2.39 1.20
N ILE A 46 -9.83 1.69 0.15
CA ILE A 46 -9.29 1.88 -1.19
C ILE A 46 -10.15 2.87 -1.93
N THR A 47 -9.51 3.74 -2.70
CA THR A 47 -10.14 4.75 -3.53
C THR A 47 -9.45 4.84 -4.88
N THR A 48 -10.16 5.34 -5.88
CA THR A 48 -9.61 5.51 -7.23
C THR A 48 -8.64 6.69 -7.24
N PRO A 49 -7.51 6.60 -7.96
CA PRO A 49 -6.57 7.71 -8.08
C PRO A 49 -7.19 9.02 -8.59
N ASN A 50 -8.20 8.93 -9.46
CA ASN A 50 -8.94 10.07 -10.00
C ASN A 50 -9.69 10.88 -8.95
N ALA A 51 -9.92 10.35 -7.74
CA ALA A 51 -10.51 11.11 -6.65
C ALA A 51 -9.58 12.20 -6.09
N TYR A 52 -8.26 12.09 -6.33
CA TYR A 52 -7.25 12.99 -5.76
C TYR A 52 -6.33 13.63 -6.80
N TYR A 53 -6.24 13.05 -7.99
CA TYR A 53 -5.27 13.46 -9.00
C TYR A 53 -5.91 13.57 -10.38
N ASN A 54 -5.56 14.64 -11.10
CA ASN A 54 -5.88 14.78 -12.52
C ASN A 54 -4.87 13.94 -13.33
N ASN A 55 -5.36 13.04 -14.17
CA ASN A 55 -4.57 12.13 -15.02
C ASN A 55 -3.53 11.28 -14.24
N PRO A 56 -3.98 10.44 -13.29
CA PRO A 56 -3.08 9.56 -12.56
C PRO A 56 -2.52 8.46 -13.48
N PRO A 57 -1.27 8.01 -13.26
CA PRO A 57 -0.73 6.80 -13.89
C PRO A 57 -1.64 5.58 -13.70
N ASP A 58 -1.78 4.76 -14.74
CA ASP A 58 -2.65 3.57 -14.70
C ASP A 58 -2.20 2.53 -13.67
N THR A 59 -0.92 2.53 -13.30
CA THR A 59 -0.32 1.66 -12.28
C THR A 59 -0.50 2.18 -10.84
N MET A 60 -1.16 3.33 -10.66
CA MET A 60 -1.38 3.92 -9.36
C MET A 60 -2.55 3.26 -8.62
N PHE A 61 -2.38 3.04 -7.31
CA PHE A 61 -3.49 2.79 -6.40
C PHE A 61 -3.33 3.59 -5.12
N ILE A 62 -4.46 3.86 -4.46
CA ILE A 62 -4.53 4.66 -3.24
C ILE A 62 -5.12 3.86 -2.10
N LEU A 63 -4.45 3.92 -0.93
CA LEU A 63 -4.98 3.47 0.34
C LEU A 63 -5.14 4.69 1.26
N GLY A 64 -6.37 4.99 1.66
CA GLY A 64 -6.66 6.05 2.62
C GLY A 64 -6.84 5.52 4.04
N THR A 65 -6.48 6.33 5.02
CA THR A 65 -6.85 6.23 6.43
C THR A 65 -7.40 7.58 6.89
N PRO A 66 -8.06 7.67 8.06
CA PRO A 66 -8.59 8.95 8.55
C PRO A 66 -7.53 10.05 8.68
N THR A 67 -6.26 9.67 8.81
CA THR A 67 -5.15 10.61 9.02
C THR A 67 -4.29 10.82 7.78
N GLN A 68 -4.31 9.92 6.80
CA GLN A 68 -3.33 9.94 5.70
C GLN A 68 -3.81 9.24 4.44
N ILE A 69 -3.40 9.76 3.29
CA ILE A 69 -3.55 9.11 1.99
C ILE A 69 -2.19 8.56 1.56
N TYR A 70 -2.13 7.26 1.29
CA TYR A 70 -0.97 6.56 0.77
C TYR A 70 -1.12 6.33 -0.73
N LYS A 71 -0.15 6.83 -1.49
CA LYS A 71 -0.07 6.70 -2.95
C LYS A 71 1.01 5.69 -3.32
N PHE A 72 0.63 4.64 -4.03
CA PHE A 72 1.56 3.62 -4.50
C PHE A 72 1.55 3.55 -6.03
N LEU A 73 2.72 3.34 -6.61
CA LEU A 73 2.89 3.04 -8.02
C LEU A 73 3.35 1.59 -8.12
N ALA A 74 2.53 0.74 -8.74
CA ALA A 74 2.90 -0.64 -8.97
C ALA A 74 3.85 -0.76 -10.19
N PRO A 75 4.64 -1.84 -10.29
CA PRO A 75 5.48 -2.09 -11.47
C PRO A 75 4.67 -2.32 -12.76
N SER A 76 3.42 -2.76 -12.64
CA SER A 76 2.51 -3.00 -13.75
C SER A 76 1.05 -2.79 -13.32
N GLU A 77 0.14 -2.61 -14.29
CA GLU A 77 -1.30 -2.54 -14.02
C GLU A 77 -1.81 -3.85 -13.38
N ARG A 78 -1.29 -5.00 -13.81
CA ARG A 78 -1.62 -6.30 -13.22
C ARG A 78 -1.22 -6.39 -11.75
N ASP A 79 -0.05 -5.85 -11.38
CA ASP A 79 0.39 -5.82 -9.99
C ASP A 79 -0.47 -4.87 -9.15
N LYS A 80 -0.85 -3.71 -9.70
CA LYS A 80 -1.82 -2.81 -9.08
C LYS A 80 -3.14 -3.53 -8.81
N GLU A 81 -3.74 -4.16 -9.81
CA GLU A 81 -5.02 -4.88 -9.66
C GLU A 81 -4.93 -5.97 -8.60
N LYS A 82 -3.83 -6.73 -8.59
CA LYS A 82 -3.56 -7.76 -7.56
C LYS A 82 -3.53 -7.16 -6.16
N TRP A 83 -2.89 -5.99 -5.99
CA TRP A 83 -2.84 -5.28 -4.71
C TRP A 83 -4.22 -4.76 -4.29
N GLU A 84 -4.93 -4.08 -5.18
CA GLU A 84 -6.27 -3.58 -4.92
C GLU A 84 -7.23 -4.71 -4.52
N ASN A 85 -7.22 -5.82 -5.27
CA ASN A 85 -8.09 -6.95 -5.02
C ASN A 85 -7.80 -7.61 -3.66
N LYS A 86 -6.52 -7.77 -3.29
CA LYS A 86 -6.15 -8.30 -1.97
C LYS A 86 -6.61 -7.40 -0.84
N LEU A 87 -6.36 -6.10 -0.94
CA LEU A 87 -6.75 -5.12 0.07
C LEU A 87 -8.27 -5.00 0.18
N LYS A 88 -9.01 -4.84 -0.95
CA LYS A 88 -10.48 -4.82 -0.98
C LYS A 88 -11.07 -6.06 -0.28
N ASN A 89 -10.50 -7.24 -0.52
CA ASN A 89 -10.94 -8.47 0.13
C ASN A 89 -10.74 -8.47 1.65
N ILE A 90 -9.60 -7.96 2.13
CA ILE A 90 -9.31 -7.86 3.57
C ILE A 90 -10.25 -6.84 4.24
N LEU A 91 -10.41 -5.67 3.64
CA LEU A 91 -11.25 -4.59 4.19
C LEU A 91 -12.73 -5.02 4.26
N ARG A 92 -13.23 -5.70 3.22
CA ARG A 92 -14.60 -6.25 3.21
C ARG A 92 -14.82 -7.27 4.33
N ARG A 93 -13.85 -8.15 4.59
CA ARG A 93 -13.95 -9.15 5.67
C ARG A 93 -14.01 -8.50 7.05
N LYS A 94 -13.24 -7.43 7.26
CA LYS A 94 -13.24 -6.69 8.52
C LYS A 94 -14.56 -5.97 8.80
N ASN A 95 -15.13 -5.29 7.80
CA ASN A 95 -16.42 -4.60 7.97
C ASN A 95 -17.54 -5.57 8.37
N LYS A 96 -17.47 -6.83 7.90
CA LYS A 96 -18.42 -7.88 8.29
C LYS A 96 -18.27 -8.33 9.76
N HIS A 97 -17.09 -8.19 10.35
CA HIS A 97 -16.84 -8.55 11.75
C HIS A 97 -17.15 -7.40 12.73
N LEU A 98 -17.13 -6.15 12.28
CA LEU A 98 -17.48 -4.99 13.11
C LEU A 98 -19.00 -4.75 13.23
N LEU A 99 -19.81 -5.43 12.40
CA LEU A 99 -21.27 -5.34 12.39
C LEU A 99 -21.97 -6.51 13.12
N ARG A 100 -21.21 -7.27 13.92
CA ARG A 100 -21.71 -8.35 14.79
C ARG A 100 -21.35 -8.04 16.22
#